data_AF-A0A358M9V7-F1
#
_entry.id   AF-A0A358M9V7-F1
#
_cell.length_a   1.000
_cell.length_b   1.000
_cell.length_c   1.000
_cell.angle_alpha   90.00
_cell.angle_beta   90.00
_cell.angle_gamma   90.00
#
_symmetry.space_group_name_H-M   'P 1'
#
loop_
_entity.id
_entity.type
_entity.pdbx_description
1 polymer ?
#
loop_
_entity_poly.entity_id
_entity_poly.type
_entity_poly.pdbx_seq_one_letter_code
_entity_poly.pdbx_strand_id
1 'polypeptide(L)'
;MKESILKKILDLYKDGKISADEAEKMIGSKTDAPGEQGSWPDDGKLRIAAFVGRRLLKAGDANCQSLEVTYQGDALDVISYLNLTCGNVEGNANAGVSLKCADVLGCVNAGTSATCGNVAGSVSAGTSIRCGNIAGHTSAGTSVTCRQLGE
;
A
#
# COMPACT_ATOMS: atom_id res chain seq x y z
N MET A 1 14.53 -13.20 -18.85
CA MET A 1 14.09 -14.58 -19.16
C MET A 1 12.73 -14.66 -19.87
N LYS A 2 11.78 -13.74 -19.64
CA LYS A 2 10.45 -13.72 -20.31
C LYS A 2 10.49 -13.49 -21.83
N GLU A 3 11.45 -12.68 -22.31
CA GLU A 3 11.60 -12.34 -23.73
C GLU A 3 11.94 -13.56 -24.62
N SER A 4 12.56 -14.60 -24.06
CA SER A 4 12.94 -15.81 -24.80
C SER A 4 11.78 -16.78 -25.00
N ILE A 5 10.72 -16.70 -24.20
CA ILE A 5 9.58 -17.62 -24.28
C ILE A 5 8.57 -17.11 -25.31
N LEU A 6 8.31 -15.79 -25.32
CA LEU A 6 7.40 -15.17 -26.29
C LEU A 6 7.89 -15.39 -27.73
N LYS A 7 9.19 -15.24 -27.98
CA LYS A 7 9.79 -15.49 -29.30
C LYS A 7 9.56 -16.92 -29.77
N LYS A 8 9.75 -17.91 -28.89
CA LYS A 8 9.50 -19.33 -29.21
C LYS A 8 8.04 -19.62 -29.55
N ILE A 9 7.08 -19.05 -28.81
CA ILE A 9 5.65 -19.23 -29.11
C ILE A 9 5.31 -18.58 -30.46
N LEU A 10 5.86 -17.39 -30.72
CA LEU A 10 5.66 -16.68 -31.98
C LEU A 10 6.22 -17.47 -33.18
N ASP A 11 7.38 -18.10 -33.02
CA ASP A 11 7.99 -18.92 -34.06
C ASP A 11 7.16 -20.19 -34.33
N LEU A 12 6.66 -20.87 -33.29
CA LEU A 12 5.78 -22.02 -33.45
C LEU A 12 4.46 -21.68 -34.16
N TYR A 13 3.91 -20.50 -33.90
CA TYR A 13 2.70 -20.02 -34.59
C TYR A 13 2.97 -19.68 -36.05
N LYS A 14 4.09 -18.98 -36.34
CA LYS A 14 4.50 -18.67 -37.72
C LYS A 14 4.79 -19.92 -38.54
N ASP A 15 5.35 -20.95 -37.91
CA ASP A 15 5.59 -22.27 -38.50
C ASP A 15 4.30 -23.09 -38.68
N GLY A 16 3.14 -22.61 -38.23
CA GLY A 16 1.86 -23.31 -38.31
C GLY A 16 1.76 -24.54 -37.41
N LYS A 17 2.68 -24.69 -36.43
CA LYS A 17 2.73 -25.83 -35.50
C LYS A 17 1.71 -25.74 -34.38
N ILE A 18 1.19 -24.54 -34.12
CA ILE A 18 0.14 -24.27 -33.14
C ILE A 18 -0.89 -23.32 -33.75
N SER A 19 -2.15 -23.45 -33.34
CA SER A 19 -3.21 -22.51 -33.72
C SER A 19 -3.12 -21.19 -32.95
N ALA A 20 -3.90 -20.18 -33.36
CA ALA A 20 -4.00 -18.92 -32.61
C ALA A 20 -4.54 -19.18 -31.19
N ASP A 21 -5.55 -20.04 -31.06
CA ASP A 21 -6.15 -20.40 -29.77
C ASP A 21 -5.16 -21.16 -28.87
N GLU A 22 -4.32 -22.01 -29.44
CA GLU A 22 -3.26 -22.71 -28.70
C GLU A 22 -2.14 -21.76 -28.28
N ALA A 23 -1.75 -20.83 -29.15
CA ALA A 23 -0.79 -19.79 -28.82
C ALA A 23 -1.33 -18.88 -27.71
N GLU A 24 -2.61 -18.46 -27.78
CA GLU A 24 -3.29 -17.72 -26.73
C GLU A 24 -3.32 -18.48 -25.42
N LYS A 25 -3.56 -19.80 -25.44
CA LYS A 25 -3.52 -20.64 -24.24
C LYS A 25 -2.10 -20.80 -23.69
N MET A 26 -1.07 -20.86 -24.53
CA MET A 26 0.33 -20.91 -24.11
C MET A 26 0.85 -19.57 -23.58
N ILE A 27 0.32 -18.45 -24.10
CA ILE A 27 0.58 -17.10 -23.58
C ILE A 27 -0.23 -16.86 -22.29
N GLY A 28 -1.46 -17.37 -22.25
CA GLY A 28 -2.45 -17.19 -21.19
C GLY A 28 -2.35 -18.17 -20.03
N SER A 29 -1.61 -19.28 -20.15
CA SER A 29 -1.38 -20.23 -19.03
C SER A 29 -0.45 -19.67 -17.94
N LYS A 30 0.07 -18.45 -18.11
CA LYS A 30 0.56 -17.58 -17.03
C LYS A 30 -0.12 -16.22 -17.06
N THR A 31 -1.44 -16.15 -17.26
CA THR A 31 -2.21 -15.10 -16.63
C THR A 31 -2.34 -15.46 -15.17
N ASP A 32 -1.21 -15.28 -14.47
CA ASP A 32 -1.24 -14.78 -13.11
C ASP A 32 -2.36 -13.73 -13.10
N ALA A 33 -3.38 -13.93 -12.26
CA ALA A 33 -4.26 -12.84 -11.88
C ALA A 33 -3.39 -11.60 -11.61
N PRO A 34 -3.87 -10.35 -11.87
CA PRO A 34 -3.08 -9.17 -11.58
C PRO A 34 -2.65 -9.21 -10.10
N GLY A 35 -1.44 -9.69 -9.83
CA GLY A 35 -1.12 -10.28 -8.53
C GLY A 35 0.15 -11.15 -8.50
N GLU A 36 0.44 -11.98 -9.50
CA GLU A 36 1.65 -12.82 -9.45
C GLU A 36 2.75 -12.43 -10.46
N GLN A 37 3.98 -12.42 -9.94
CA GLN A 37 5.27 -12.11 -10.59
C GLN A 37 5.59 -10.62 -10.88
N GLY A 38 5.40 -9.81 -9.84
CA GLY A 38 6.29 -8.74 -9.39
C GLY A 38 6.32 -8.68 -7.86
N SER A 39 6.14 -9.84 -7.22
CA SER A 39 5.56 -10.07 -5.90
C SER A 39 6.31 -9.32 -4.81
N TRP A 40 5.56 -8.53 -4.05
CA TRP A 40 6.06 -7.93 -2.82
C TRP A 40 6.78 -8.98 -1.95
N PRO A 41 7.87 -8.60 -1.28
CA PRO A 41 8.60 -9.53 -0.42
C PRO A 41 7.67 -10.07 0.67
N ASP A 42 7.86 -11.33 1.05
CA ASP A 42 7.18 -11.95 2.20
C ASP A 42 7.83 -11.46 3.50
N ASP A 43 7.54 -10.20 3.84
CA ASP A 43 8.13 -9.46 4.95
C ASP A 43 7.10 -9.07 6.02
N GLY A 44 5.93 -9.72 6.02
CA GLY A 44 4.86 -9.48 6.99
C GLY A 44 4.13 -8.14 6.86
N LYS A 45 4.43 -7.32 5.83
CA LYS A 45 3.75 -6.03 5.64
C LYS A 45 2.45 -6.20 4.87
N LEU A 46 1.37 -5.69 5.46
CA LEU A 46 0.10 -5.55 4.76
C LEU A 46 0.20 -4.42 3.73
N ARG A 47 0.00 -4.77 2.47
CA ARG A 47 0.05 -3.84 1.34
C ARG A 47 -1.22 -4.00 0.51
N ILE A 48 -1.80 -2.89 0.08
CA ILE A 48 -3.08 -2.88 -0.63
C ILE A 48 -2.95 -1.99 -1.87
N ALA A 49 -3.33 -2.55 -3.02
CA ALA A 49 -3.35 -1.86 -4.31
C ALA A 49 -4.78 -1.87 -4.87
N ALA A 50 -5.30 -0.69 -5.22
CA ALA A 50 -6.64 -0.54 -5.77
C ALA A 50 -6.59 -0.19 -7.26
N PHE A 51 -7.46 -0.79 -8.06
CA PHE A 51 -7.52 -0.57 -9.51
C PHE A 51 -8.94 -0.16 -9.95
N VAL A 52 -9.02 0.75 -10.92
CA VAL A 52 -10.25 1.01 -11.69
C VAL A 52 -10.02 0.51 -13.11
N GLY A 53 -10.64 -0.60 -13.47
CA GLY A 53 -10.28 -1.34 -14.69
C GLY A 53 -8.82 -1.80 -14.64
N ARG A 54 -8.02 -1.47 -15.66
CA ARG A 54 -6.58 -1.77 -15.72
C ARG A 54 -5.67 -0.70 -15.10
N ARG A 55 -6.25 0.37 -14.52
CA ARG A 55 -5.49 1.52 -14.01
C ARG A 55 -5.34 1.43 -12.50
N LEU A 56 -4.10 1.42 -12.02
CA LEU A 56 -3.78 1.56 -10.59
C LEU A 56 -4.21 2.94 -10.11
N LEU A 57 -4.97 3.00 -9.02
CA LEU A 57 -5.30 4.24 -8.33
C LEU A 57 -4.06 4.75 -7.58
N LYS A 58 -3.59 5.93 -7.95
CA LYS A 58 -2.46 6.58 -7.29
C LYS A 58 -2.96 7.62 -6.29
N ALA A 59 -2.16 7.84 -5.24
CA ALA A 59 -2.37 8.93 -4.29
C ALA A 59 -2.51 10.26 -5.06
N GLY A 60 -3.58 11.02 -4.79
CA GLY A 60 -3.83 12.33 -5.41
C GLY A 60 -4.54 12.32 -6.78
N ASP A 61 -4.95 11.16 -7.31
CA ASP A 61 -5.80 11.11 -8.51
C ASP A 61 -7.16 11.78 -8.25
N ALA A 62 -7.60 12.67 -9.15
CA ALA A 62 -8.88 13.40 -9.03
C ALA A 62 -10.13 12.49 -8.91
N ASN A 63 -10.03 11.25 -9.38
CA ASN A 63 -11.10 10.24 -9.30
C ASN A 63 -11.03 9.38 -8.02
N CYS A 64 -10.05 9.60 -7.16
CA CYS A 64 -9.94 8.92 -5.87
C CYS A 64 -10.73 9.68 -4.80
N GLN A 65 -12.06 9.67 -4.94
CA GLN A 65 -12.95 10.49 -4.10
C GLN A 65 -13.01 10.01 -2.64
N SER A 66 -12.97 8.69 -2.41
CA SER A 66 -12.77 8.08 -1.09
C SER A 66 -12.62 6.56 -1.26
N LEU A 67 -11.48 5.99 -0.87
CA LEU A 67 -11.34 4.55 -0.63
C LEU A 67 -10.86 4.36 0.80
N GLU A 68 -11.64 3.63 1.59
CA GLU A 68 -11.32 3.29 2.97
C GLU A 68 -10.91 1.82 3.07
N VAL A 69 -9.80 1.59 3.75
CA VAL A 69 -9.31 0.26 4.10
C VAL A 69 -9.39 0.16 5.62
N THR A 70 -10.09 -0.87 6.11
CA THR A 70 -10.16 -1.20 7.54
C THR A 70 -9.47 -2.54 7.78
N TYR A 71 -8.36 -2.52 8.51
CA TYR A 71 -7.68 -3.72 8.97
C TYR A 71 -7.93 -3.94 10.47
N GLN A 72 -8.46 -5.11 10.82
CA GLN A 72 -8.68 -5.53 12.21
C GLN A 72 -7.72 -6.69 12.54
N GLY A 73 -6.64 -6.37 13.24
CA GLY A 73 -5.59 -7.30 13.63
C GLY A 73 -4.31 -6.56 13.95
N ASP A 74 -3.29 -7.28 14.39
CA ASP A 74 -1.95 -6.76 14.60
C ASP A 74 -1.15 -6.88 13.30
N ALA A 75 -0.29 -5.90 13.02
CA ALA A 75 0.61 -5.93 11.87
C ALA A 75 1.96 -5.35 12.27
N LEU A 76 3.04 -5.89 11.69
CA LEU A 76 4.37 -5.32 11.86
C LEU A 76 4.45 -3.94 11.20
N ASP A 77 4.16 -3.84 9.89
CA ASP A 77 3.98 -2.54 9.23
C ASP A 77 2.68 -2.53 8.41
N VAL A 78 2.11 -1.34 8.25
CA VAL A 78 0.97 -1.09 7.35
C VAL A 78 1.27 0.07 6.41
N ILE A 79 1.01 -0.14 5.13
CA ILE A 79 1.23 0.87 4.09
C ILE A 79 0.00 0.95 3.19
N SER A 80 -0.63 2.12 3.15
CA SER A 80 -1.66 2.49 2.19
C SER A 80 -1.21 3.71 1.40
N TYR A 81 -1.44 3.73 0.09
CA TYR A 81 -1.27 4.95 -0.72
C TYR A 81 -2.50 5.87 -0.65
N LEU A 82 -3.51 5.48 0.13
CA LEU A 82 -4.82 6.12 0.22
C LEU A 82 -5.12 6.43 1.69
N ASN A 83 -6.41 6.48 2.07
CA ASN A 83 -6.78 6.50 3.48
C ASN A 83 -6.51 5.13 4.11
N LEU A 84 -6.19 5.12 5.41
CA LEU A 84 -5.94 3.90 6.17
C LEU A 84 -6.60 3.99 7.54
N THR A 85 -7.48 3.04 7.85
CA THR A 85 -7.95 2.77 9.21
C THR A 85 -7.38 1.43 9.68
N CYS A 86 -6.62 1.41 10.76
CA CYS A 86 -5.94 0.19 11.23
C CYS A 86 -5.99 -0.01 12.75
N GLY A 87 -5.74 -1.25 13.19
CA GLY A 87 -5.61 -1.62 14.61
C GLY A 87 -4.26 -1.19 15.21
N ASN A 88 -3.72 -2.04 16.10
CA ASN A 88 -2.38 -1.82 16.65
C ASN A 88 -1.32 -2.19 15.60
N VAL A 89 -0.21 -1.45 15.62
CA VAL A 89 0.91 -1.65 14.70
C VAL A 89 2.21 -1.76 15.49
N GLU A 90 2.92 -2.88 15.36
CA GLU A 90 4.17 -3.15 16.08
C GLU A 90 5.39 -2.41 15.50
N GLY A 91 5.26 -1.92 14.28
CA GLY A 91 6.25 -1.12 13.56
C GLY A 91 5.60 0.14 13.04
N ASN A 92 5.68 0.39 11.74
CA ASN A 92 5.35 1.68 11.12
C ASN A 92 3.99 1.67 10.42
N ALA A 93 3.32 2.82 10.48
CA ALA A 93 2.05 3.03 9.80
C ALA A 93 2.15 4.19 8.81
N ASN A 94 1.87 3.94 7.53
CA ASN A 94 2.00 4.93 6.46
C ASN A 94 0.72 5.03 5.62
N ALA A 95 0.22 6.25 5.43
CA ALA A 95 -0.92 6.53 4.56
C ALA A 95 -0.60 7.66 3.57
N GLY A 96 -0.96 7.50 2.31
CA GLY A 96 -0.79 8.53 1.29
C GLY A 96 -1.72 9.73 1.47
N VAL A 97 -2.86 9.54 2.16
CA VAL A 97 -3.85 10.61 2.41
C VAL A 97 -4.06 10.83 3.91
N SER A 98 -5.01 10.15 4.55
CA SER A 98 -5.22 10.24 6.00
C SER A 98 -5.04 8.89 6.68
N LEU A 99 -4.51 8.91 7.90
CA LEU A 99 -4.24 7.72 8.71
C LEU A 99 -5.03 7.78 10.02
N LYS A 100 -5.71 6.69 10.34
CA LYS A 100 -6.37 6.47 11.63
C LYS A 100 -5.97 5.10 12.18
N CYS A 101 -5.18 5.05 13.24
CA CYS A 101 -4.76 3.78 13.84
C CYS A 101 -4.93 3.78 15.37
N ALA A 102 -4.82 2.61 15.99
CA ALA A 102 -4.73 2.49 17.45
C ALA A 102 -3.31 2.83 17.91
N ASP A 103 -2.66 1.99 18.71
CA ASP A 103 -1.29 2.23 19.15
C ASP A 103 -0.27 1.81 18.08
N VAL A 104 0.83 2.56 17.95
CA VAL A 104 1.90 2.32 16.98
C VAL A 104 3.26 2.34 17.70
N LEU A 105 4.02 1.24 17.64
CA LEU A 105 5.33 1.15 18.29
C LEU A 105 6.47 1.72 17.44
N GLY A 106 6.24 1.95 16.15
CA GLY A 106 7.17 2.65 15.25
C GLY A 106 6.72 4.07 14.91
N CYS A 107 7.03 4.52 13.68
CA CYS A 107 6.71 5.85 13.20
C CYS A 107 5.40 5.89 12.40
N VAL A 108 4.77 7.07 12.36
CA VAL A 108 3.54 7.33 11.61
C VAL A 108 3.77 8.41 10.57
N ASN A 109 3.41 8.15 9.31
CA ASN A 109 3.41 9.16 8.25
C ASN A 109 2.05 9.22 7.54
N ALA A 110 1.51 10.42 7.39
CA ALA A 110 0.28 10.67 6.63
C ALA A 110 0.44 11.86 5.67
N GLY A 111 -0.14 11.76 4.48
CA GLY A 111 -0.12 12.88 3.51
C GLY A 111 -0.85 14.12 4.00
N THR A 112 -1.94 13.96 4.75
CA THR A 112 -2.83 15.03 5.21
C THR A 112 -2.98 15.03 6.73
N SER A 113 -3.63 14.02 7.30
CA SER A 113 -3.89 13.98 8.75
C SER A 113 -3.58 12.61 9.35
N ALA A 114 -3.08 12.62 10.59
CA ALA A 114 -2.79 11.40 11.35
C ALA A 114 -3.57 11.42 12.67
N THR A 115 -4.41 10.42 12.90
CA THR A 115 -5.11 10.18 14.17
C THR A 115 -4.68 8.85 14.76
N CYS A 116 -3.99 8.84 15.89
CA CYS A 116 -3.50 7.61 16.51
C CYS A 116 -3.84 7.53 18.00
N GLY A 117 -3.68 6.34 18.58
CA GLY A 117 -3.48 6.16 20.02
C GLY A 117 -2.11 6.69 20.44
N ASN A 118 -1.34 5.90 21.18
CA ASN A 118 0.04 6.23 21.51
C ASN A 118 0.98 5.86 20.36
N VAL A 119 2.04 6.65 20.17
CA VAL A 119 3.08 6.41 19.17
C VAL A 119 4.45 6.43 19.86
N ALA A 120 5.19 5.32 19.78
CA ALA A 120 6.54 5.26 20.37
C ALA A 120 7.62 5.88 19.45
N GLY A 121 7.35 6.02 18.15
CA GLY A 121 8.20 6.75 17.21
C GLY A 121 7.77 8.20 16.97
N SER A 122 8.23 8.76 15.84
CA SER A 122 7.87 10.10 15.38
C SER A 122 6.58 10.09 14.55
N VAL A 123 5.89 11.22 14.49
CA VAL A 123 4.67 11.39 13.68
C VAL A 123 4.81 12.58 12.74
N SER A 124 4.55 12.35 11.45
CA SER A 124 4.53 13.39 10.42
C SER A 124 3.19 13.39 9.68
N ALA A 125 2.59 14.57 9.52
CA ALA A 125 1.39 14.76 8.70
C ALA A 125 1.43 16.09 7.95
N GLY A 126 0.87 16.14 6.74
CA GLY A 126 0.86 17.39 5.95
C GLY A 126 0.08 18.54 6.60
N THR A 127 -0.96 18.25 7.37
CA THR A 127 -1.88 19.24 7.94
C THR A 127 -1.99 19.12 9.44
N SER A 128 -2.54 18.02 9.96
CA SER A 128 -2.86 17.89 11.39
C SER A 128 -2.51 16.53 11.98
N ILE A 129 -2.07 16.56 13.24
CA ILE A 129 -1.80 15.38 14.06
C ILE A 129 -2.72 15.39 15.27
N ARG A 130 -3.44 14.29 15.51
CA ARG A 130 -4.23 14.05 16.72
C ARG A 130 -3.90 12.68 17.32
N CYS A 131 -2.98 12.65 18.28
CA CYS A 131 -2.56 11.39 18.91
C CYS A 131 -2.67 11.43 20.44
N GLY A 132 -2.48 10.27 21.07
CA GLY A 132 -2.22 10.12 22.50
C GLY A 132 -0.83 10.65 22.86
N ASN A 133 0.00 9.82 23.47
CA ASN A 133 1.39 10.15 23.76
C ASN A 133 2.23 9.88 22.51
N ILE A 134 3.14 10.78 22.15
CA ILE A 134 4.12 10.57 21.09
C ILE A 134 5.50 10.68 21.73
N ALA A 135 6.32 9.63 21.66
CA ALA A 135 7.65 9.65 22.25
C ALA A 135 8.72 10.27 21.33
N GLY A 136 8.51 10.26 20.01
CA GLY A 136 9.38 10.93 19.05
C GLY A 136 8.95 12.36 18.69
N HIS A 137 9.56 12.89 17.64
CA HIS A 137 9.24 14.23 17.15
C HIS A 137 7.92 14.28 16.38
N THR A 138 7.30 15.45 16.38
CA THR A 138 6.07 15.73 15.62
C THR A 138 6.27 16.82 14.59
N SER A 139 5.80 16.59 13.37
CA SER A 139 5.75 17.59 12.30
C SER A 139 4.37 17.64 11.67
N ALA A 140 3.69 18.79 11.79
CA ALA A 140 2.43 19.06 11.10
C ALA A 140 2.42 20.47 10.51
N GLY A 141 1.81 20.63 9.34
CA GLY A 141 1.74 21.94 8.67
C GLY A 141 0.80 22.95 9.34
N THR A 142 -0.18 22.49 10.13
CA THR A 142 -1.22 23.36 10.71
C THR A 142 -1.36 23.16 12.21
N SER A 143 -1.59 21.94 12.69
CA SER A 143 -1.85 21.72 14.11
C SER A 143 -1.37 20.38 14.63
N VAL A 144 -0.95 20.37 15.89
CA VAL A 144 -0.61 19.17 16.64
C VAL A 144 -1.44 19.17 17.92
N THR A 145 -2.21 18.10 18.14
CA THR A 145 -2.97 17.85 19.37
C THR A 145 -2.54 16.50 19.91
N CYS A 146 -1.76 16.50 20.98
CA CYS A 146 -1.26 15.27 21.62
C CYS A 146 -1.40 15.37 23.14
N ARG A 147 -1.52 14.22 23.81
CA ARG A 147 -1.57 14.18 25.28
C ARG A 147 -0.21 14.49 25.90
N GLN A 148 0.85 13.97 25.30
CA GLN A 148 2.24 14.26 25.67
C GLN A 148 3.13 14.15 24.44
N LEU A 149 4.10 15.04 24.33
CA LEU A 149 5.18 14.97 23.34
C LEU A 149 6.47 14.57 24.10
N GLY A 150 7.24 13.66 23.51
CA GLY A 150 8.59 13.32 23.97
C GLY A 150 9.52 14.51 23.74
N GLU A 151 10.43 14.70 24.68
CA GLU A 151 11.49 15.72 24.61
C GLU A 151 12.55 15.38 23.56
#